data_AF-A0A4R1L3N2-F1
#
_entry.id   AF-A0A4R1L3N2-F1
#
_cell.length_a   1.000
_cell.length_b   1.000
_cell.length_c   1.000
_cell.angle_alpha   90.00
_cell.angle_beta   90.00
_cell.angle_gamma   90.00
#
_symmetry.space_group_name_H-M   'P 1'
#
loop_
_entity.id
_entity.type
_entity.pdbx_description
1 polymer ?
#
loop_
_entity_poly.entity_id
_entity_poly.type
_entity_poly.pdbx_seq_one_letter_code
_entity_poly.pdbx_strand_id
1 'polypeptide(L)'
;MADVQAGLRRISYQWKAPEASIPYTTGVSLHSHTNQSRETLDFLAKLGSEYRLLRPVMAAVERRSRERHQIPVNYETSYWTPPLTPRLAFDLESIQIVKLGLMPLVSLTDHDNIQAPMLLRTVAAARHIPVSVEWSVPFGDDQSFHLGIHNLPSETGAAWMKVFEEFTAQPSEARLTEILAALDALPNVLIVFNHPMWDLYMIGEAKHKQRLDAFMARNGRFMHALELNGLRGWEENRAVKRMAQRMDMLLISGGDRHGLEPNANINLSNATSFTDFVHEVRYEGRSHVLFMPQYAEPWKHRLLASTLDSIRDYADFPQGSQRWDERVFHPDADGNMRPASELWPKGKAPVYLQAVIEAVRLLGAKPLNRSLRMAWSESHELSFALGEETA
;
A
#
# COMPACT_ATOMS: atom_id res chain seq x y z
N MET A 1 -23.39 -6.58 26.91
CA MET A 1 -23.32 -5.99 25.55
C MET A 1 -21.92 -5.52 25.20
N ALA A 2 -21.25 -4.73 26.05
CA ALA A 2 -19.84 -4.34 25.85
C ALA A 2 -18.86 -5.53 25.70
N ASP A 3 -19.04 -6.59 26.50
CA ASP A 3 -18.22 -7.82 26.44
C ASP A 3 -18.41 -8.64 25.14
N VAL A 4 -19.60 -8.57 24.54
CA VAL A 4 -19.90 -9.24 23.26
C VAL A 4 -19.32 -8.45 22.09
N GLN A 5 -19.38 -7.11 22.13
CA GLN A 5 -18.71 -6.25 21.15
C GLN A 5 -17.18 -6.35 21.21
N ALA A 6 -16.58 -6.51 22.39
CA ALA A 6 -15.14 -6.71 22.56
C ALA A 6 -14.64 -8.02 21.92
N GLY A 7 -15.48 -9.06 21.86
CA GLY A 7 -15.13 -10.34 21.20
C GLY A 7 -15.09 -10.28 19.68
N LEU A 8 -15.76 -9.29 19.06
CA LEU A 8 -15.88 -9.15 17.60
C LEU A 8 -14.76 -8.29 16.98
N ARG A 9 -14.11 -7.43 17.78
CA ARG A 9 -13.06 -6.51 17.34
C ARG A 9 -11.75 -6.82 18.06
N ARG A 10 -10.85 -7.59 17.42
CA ARG A 10 -9.65 -8.12 18.06
C ARG A 10 -8.38 -7.74 17.30
N ILE A 11 -7.29 -7.54 18.05
CA ILE A 11 -5.94 -7.40 17.51
C ILE A 11 -5.07 -8.39 18.26
N SER A 12 -4.36 -9.25 17.53
CA SER A 12 -3.40 -10.21 18.08
C SER A 12 -2.06 -10.08 17.38
N TYR A 13 -1.04 -10.66 18.00
CA TYR A 13 0.33 -10.65 17.49
C TYR A 13 0.82 -12.09 17.46
N GLN A 14 1.22 -12.59 16.30
CA GLN A 14 1.62 -13.99 16.15
C GLN A 14 2.80 -14.37 17.05
N TRP A 15 3.67 -13.40 17.38
CA TRP A 15 4.81 -13.63 18.28
C TRP A 15 4.46 -13.56 19.78
N LYS A 16 3.29 -13.03 20.16
CA LYS A 16 2.81 -13.03 21.56
C LYS A 16 1.75 -14.11 21.81
N ALA A 17 0.89 -14.38 20.83
CA ALA A 17 -0.18 -15.37 20.89
C ALA A 17 -0.14 -16.26 19.62
N PRO A 18 0.81 -17.20 19.52
CA PRO A 18 0.96 -18.08 18.35
C PRO A 18 -0.29 -18.89 18.00
N GLU A 19 -1.14 -19.14 18.98
CA GLU A 19 -2.41 -19.87 18.88
C GLU A 19 -3.59 -19.01 18.40
N ALA A 20 -3.41 -17.71 18.20
CA ALA A 20 -4.50 -16.79 17.85
C ALA A 20 -5.23 -17.17 16.55
N SER A 21 -4.55 -17.85 15.61
CA SER A 21 -5.12 -18.32 14.35
C SER A 21 -5.90 -19.63 14.46
N ILE A 22 -5.69 -20.44 15.50
CA ILE A 22 -6.29 -21.79 15.63
C ILE A 22 -7.82 -21.80 15.53
N PRO A 23 -8.57 -20.83 16.11
CA PRO A 23 -10.03 -20.81 16.03
C PRO A 23 -10.61 -20.44 14.66
N TYR A 24 -9.76 -20.14 13.67
CA TYR A 24 -10.15 -19.62 12.37
C TYR A 24 -9.83 -20.61 11.26
N THR A 25 -10.60 -20.56 10.18
CA THR A 25 -10.38 -21.40 8.99
C THR A 25 -9.74 -20.63 7.84
N THR A 26 -9.80 -19.29 7.87
CA THR A 26 -9.43 -18.42 6.75
C THR A 26 -8.56 -17.26 7.21
N GLY A 27 -7.50 -16.97 6.44
CA GLY A 27 -6.74 -15.74 6.55
C GLY A 27 -7.02 -14.84 5.35
N VAL A 28 -7.19 -13.55 5.58
CA VAL A 28 -7.47 -12.56 4.53
C VAL A 28 -6.33 -11.55 4.46
N SER A 29 -5.66 -11.50 3.33
CA SER A 29 -4.65 -10.49 3.02
C SER A 29 -5.29 -9.39 2.17
N LEU A 30 -5.21 -8.15 2.64
CA LEU A 30 -5.75 -6.97 1.97
C LEU A 30 -4.63 -5.99 1.66
N HIS A 31 -4.81 -5.20 0.62
CA HIS A 31 -3.98 -4.04 0.32
C HIS A 31 -2.51 -4.38 0.02
N SER A 32 -2.23 -4.72 -1.23
CA SER A 32 -0.88 -4.96 -1.75
C SER A 32 -0.79 -4.60 -3.23
N HIS A 33 0.40 -4.17 -3.65
CA HIS A 33 0.65 -3.55 -4.96
C HIS A 33 1.54 -4.42 -5.86
N THR A 34 1.11 -4.62 -7.08
CA THR A 34 1.81 -5.40 -8.11
C THR A 34 2.49 -4.47 -9.09
N ASN A 35 3.19 -5.02 -10.08
CA ASN A 35 3.75 -4.25 -11.18
C ASN A 35 2.71 -3.57 -12.08
N GLN A 36 1.40 -3.70 -11.78
CA GLN A 36 0.32 -2.92 -12.39
C GLN A 36 0.04 -1.62 -11.63
N SER A 37 0.59 -1.44 -10.42
CA SER A 37 0.50 -0.19 -9.65
C SER A 37 1.53 0.83 -10.13
N ARG A 38 1.11 2.08 -10.26
CA ARG A 38 1.97 3.20 -10.64
C ARG A 38 2.25 4.04 -9.41
N GLU A 39 3.45 3.89 -8.89
CA GLU A 39 3.90 4.62 -7.70
C GLU A 39 4.58 5.92 -8.10
N THR A 40 4.05 7.04 -7.63
CA THR A 40 4.60 8.38 -7.98
C THR A 40 6.05 8.53 -7.51
N LEU A 41 6.86 9.21 -8.32
CA LEU A 41 8.20 9.66 -7.94
C LEU A 41 8.22 11.10 -7.38
N ASP A 42 7.06 11.72 -7.16
CA ASP A 42 6.94 13.09 -6.65
C ASP A 42 7.65 13.31 -5.31
N PHE A 43 7.70 12.27 -4.48
CA PHE A 43 8.42 12.35 -3.21
C PHE A 43 9.93 12.58 -3.41
N LEU A 44 10.53 12.15 -4.54
CA LEU A 44 11.94 12.41 -4.85
C LEU A 44 12.19 13.88 -5.18
N ALA A 45 11.26 14.54 -5.86
CA ALA A 45 11.34 15.98 -6.12
C ALA A 45 11.33 16.77 -4.79
N LYS A 46 10.52 16.32 -3.82
CA LYS A 46 10.47 16.90 -2.48
C LYS A 46 11.72 16.58 -1.64
N LEU A 47 12.25 15.36 -1.71
CA LEU A 47 13.52 14.96 -1.06
C LEU A 47 14.69 15.86 -1.51
N GLY A 48 14.79 16.12 -2.82
CA GLY A 48 15.80 17.03 -3.38
C GLY A 48 15.70 18.47 -2.86
N SER A 49 14.51 18.89 -2.45
CA SER A 49 14.26 20.22 -1.89
C SER A 49 14.59 20.32 -0.39
N GLU A 50 14.39 19.23 0.36
CA GLU A 50 14.64 19.17 1.82
C GLU A 50 16.13 19.00 2.16
N TYR A 51 16.84 18.17 1.41
CA TYR A 51 18.27 17.93 1.64
C TYR A 51 19.11 18.94 0.85
N ARG A 52 19.46 20.04 1.52
CA ARG A 52 20.25 21.17 0.97
C ARG A 52 21.53 20.75 0.20
N LEU A 53 22.14 19.63 0.57
CA LEU A 53 23.36 19.11 -0.07
C LEU A 53 23.10 18.36 -1.39
N LEU A 54 21.89 17.79 -1.56
CA LEU A 54 21.53 17.02 -2.75
C LEU A 54 20.96 17.90 -3.87
N ARG A 55 20.32 19.02 -3.52
CA ARG A 55 19.76 19.99 -4.45
C ARG A 55 20.70 20.43 -5.58
N PRO A 56 21.96 20.86 -5.33
CA PRO A 56 22.85 21.28 -6.42
C PRO A 56 23.23 20.14 -7.36
N VAL A 57 23.31 18.90 -6.85
CA VAL A 57 23.60 17.70 -7.65
C VAL A 57 22.41 17.37 -8.55
N MET A 58 21.19 17.36 -8.00
CA MET A 58 19.97 17.11 -8.79
C MET A 58 19.77 18.19 -9.87
N ALA A 59 19.92 19.47 -9.52
CA ALA A 59 19.83 20.57 -10.48
C ALA A 59 20.91 20.48 -11.59
N ALA A 60 22.11 19.99 -11.28
CA ALA A 60 23.15 19.75 -12.28
C ALA A 60 22.79 18.59 -13.23
N VAL A 61 22.17 17.53 -12.71
CA VAL A 61 21.69 16.39 -13.48
C VAL A 61 20.52 16.77 -14.39
N GLU A 62 19.51 17.46 -13.85
CA GLU A 62 18.34 17.95 -14.60
C GLU A 62 18.77 18.87 -15.74
N ARG A 63 19.65 19.85 -15.45
CA ARG A 63 20.21 20.75 -16.46
C ARG A 63 20.96 19.98 -17.53
N ARG A 64 21.79 19.00 -17.16
CA ARG A 64 22.52 18.18 -18.13
C ARG A 64 21.56 17.39 -19.02
N SER A 65 20.50 16.83 -18.45
CA SER A 65 19.46 16.12 -19.21
C SER A 65 18.81 17.04 -20.24
N ARG A 66 18.39 18.24 -19.80
CA ARG A 66 17.78 19.25 -20.66
C ARG A 66 18.72 19.74 -21.77
N GLU A 67 19.94 20.12 -21.42
CA GLU A 67 20.89 20.75 -22.36
C GLU A 67 21.49 19.76 -23.35
N ARG A 68 21.77 18.52 -22.93
CA ARG A 68 22.49 17.54 -23.77
C ARG A 68 21.60 16.50 -24.41
N HIS A 69 20.44 16.22 -23.82
CA HIS A 69 19.57 15.13 -24.25
C HIS A 69 18.16 15.61 -24.60
N GLN A 70 17.85 16.89 -24.39
CA GLN A 70 16.54 17.50 -24.69
C GLN A 70 15.36 16.83 -23.96
N ILE A 71 15.64 16.03 -22.93
CA ILE A 71 14.64 15.36 -22.10
C ILE A 71 14.63 16.06 -20.73
N PRO A 72 13.62 16.89 -20.43
CA PRO A 72 13.47 17.44 -19.08
C PRO A 72 13.07 16.33 -18.10
N VAL A 73 13.69 16.30 -16.92
CA VAL A 73 13.25 15.39 -15.86
C VAL A 73 11.87 15.84 -15.41
N ASN A 74 10.91 14.93 -15.39
CA ASN A 74 9.51 15.20 -15.04
C ASN A 74 9.11 14.23 -13.94
N TYR A 75 9.25 14.65 -12.68
CA TYR A 75 8.93 13.80 -11.54
C TYR A 75 7.42 13.57 -11.38
N GLU A 76 6.60 14.56 -11.76
CA GLU A 76 5.14 14.56 -11.65
C GLU A 76 4.49 13.44 -12.48
N THR A 77 4.97 13.24 -13.71
CA THR A 77 4.42 12.19 -14.57
C THR A 77 5.20 10.89 -14.51
N SER A 78 6.36 10.88 -13.85
CA SER A 78 7.19 9.68 -13.75
C SER A 78 6.75 8.83 -12.57
N TYR A 79 6.81 7.53 -12.78
CA TYR A 79 6.41 6.56 -11.78
C TYR A 79 7.36 5.36 -11.78
N TRP A 80 7.28 4.55 -10.75
CA TRP A 80 7.86 3.22 -10.72
C TRP A 80 6.77 2.18 -10.48
N THR A 81 7.07 0.93 -10.79
CA THR A 81 6.14 -0.18 -10.55
C THR A 81 6.77 -1.18 -9.57
N PRO A 82 6.02 -1.70 -8.60
CA PRO A 82 6.44 -2.81 -7.75
C PRO A 82 7.02 -3.98 -8.57
N PRO A 83 7.98 -4.73 -8.01
CA PRO A 83 8.69 -5.75 -8.77
C PRO A 83 7.81 -7.00 -9.01
N LEU A 84 6.84 -7.31 -8.15
CA LEU A 84 6.04 -8.53 -8.26
C LEU A 84 4.94 -8.42 -9.31
N THR A 85 4.88 -9.40 -10.22
CA THR A 85 3.71 -9.57 -11.09
C THR A 85 2.47 -9.96 -10.28
N PRO A 86 1.25 -9.81 -10.82
CA PRO A 86 0.03 -10.19 -10.11
C PRO A 86 0.06 -11.62 -9.56
N ARG A 87 0.61 -12.57 -10.33
CA ARG A 87 0.68 -13.97 -9.90
C ARG A 87 1.68 -14.18 -8.77
N LEU A 88 2.87 -13.57 -8.86
CA LEU A 88 3.88 -13.69 -7.81
C LEU A 88 3.40 -13.04 -6.51
N ALA A 89 2.73 -11.89 -6.59
CA ALA A 89 2.14 -11.23 -5.43
C ALA A 89 1.02 -12.08 -4.78
N PHE A 90 0.10 -12.63 -5.59
CA PHE A 90 -0.95 -13.52 -5.09
C PHE A 90 -0.39 -14.76 -4.39
N ASP A 91 0.61 -15.42 -4.99
CA ASP A 91 1.24 -16.61 -4.43
C ASP A 91 2.00 -16.27 -3.13
N LEU A 92 2.70 -15.13 -3.08
CA LEU A 92 3.41 -14.65 -1.89
C LEU A 92 2.47 -14.52 -0.68
N GLU A 93 1.36 -13.80 -0.85
CA GLU A 93 0.35 -13.60 0.20
C GLU A 93 -0.31 -14.92 0.60
N SER A 94 -0.66 -15.75 -0.39
CA SER A 94 -1.32 -17.04 -0.16
C SER A 94 -0.42 -17.99 0.63
N ILE A 95 0.86 -18.08 0.29
CA ILE A 95 1.83 -18.95 0.97
C ILE A 95 1.98 -18.56 2.44
N GLN A 96 1.98 -17.27 2.77
CA GLN A 96 2.02 -16.81 4.15
C GLN A 96 0.82 -17.33 4.95
N ILE A 97 -0.39 -17.20 4.39
CA ILE A 97 -1.62 -17.62 5.06
C ILE A 97 -1.68 -19.14 5.20
N VAL A 98 -1.29 -19.89 4.16
CA VAL A 98 -1.27 -21.36 4.19
C VAL A 98 -0.29 -21.89 5.25
N LYS A 99 0.84 -21.20 5.51
CA LYS A 99 1.77 -21.56 6.58
C LYS A 99 1.15 -21.46 7.98
N LEU A 100 0.06 -20.71 8.15
CA LEU A 100 -0.72 -20.65 9.38
C LEU A 100 -1.78 -21.77 9.47
N GLY A 101 -1.89 -22.63 8.45
CA GLY A 101 -2.91 -23.68 8.37
C GLY A 101 -4.28 -23.16 7.92
N LEU A 102 -4.34 -21.98 7.32
CA LEU A 102 -5.58 -21.29 6.94
C LEU A 102 -5.80 -21.31 5.42
N MET A 103 -7.06 -21.21 5.00
CA MET A 103 -7.42 -20.95 3.60
C MET A 103 -7.09 -19.48 3.25
N PRO A 104 -6.38 -19.21 2.13
CA PRO A 104 -6.05 -17.84 1.73
C PRO A 104 -7.18 -17.16 0.96
N LEU A 105 -7.61 -15.99 1.43
CA LEU A 105 -8.28 -14.99 0.62
C LEU A 105 -7.34 -13.80 0.44
N VAL A 106 -7.05 -13.42 -0.80
CA VAL A 106 -6.11 -12.33 -1.11
C VAL A 106 -6.85 -11.28 -1.91
N SER A 107 -6.70 -10.00 -1.56
CA SER A 107 -7.18 -8.86 -2.33
C SER A 107 -6.03 -7.93 -2.66
N LEU A 108 -5.62 -7.91 -3.93
CA LEU A 108 -4.63 -6.98 -4.47
C LEU A 108 -5.33 -5.68 -4.92
N THR A 109 -4.70 -4.53 -4.68
CA THR A 109 -5.31 -3.20 -4.89
C THR A 109 -4.26 -2.25 -5.45
N ASP A 110 -3.94 -2.40 -6.73
CA ASP A 110 -3.07 -1.44 -7.41
C ASP A 110 -3.72 -0.05 -7.46
N HIS A 111 -2.90 1.01 -7.53
CA HIS A 111 -3.39 2.38 -7.62
C HIS A 111 -4.23 2.59 -8.88
N ASP A 112 -5.47 3.04 -8.68
CA ASP A 112 -6.38 3.55 -9.70
C ASP A 112 -6.60 2.61 -10.90
N ASN A 113 -6.42 1.31 -10.72
CA ASN A 113 -6.71 0.31 -11.74
C ASN A 113 -7.02 -1.08 -11.16
N ILE A 114 -7.68 -1.92 -11.99
CA ILE A 114 -8.06 -3.30 -11.65
C ILE A 114 -7.36 -4.34 -12.54
N GLN A 115 -6.22 -4.02 -13.15
CA GLN A 115 -5.59 -4.91 -14.13
C GLN A 115 -5.11 -6.21 -13.48
N ALA A 116 -4.48 -6.16 -12.30
CA ALA A 116 -4.03 -7.35 -11.60
C ALA A 116 -5.15 -8.37 -11.29
N PRO A 117 -6.27 -7.99 -10.63
CA PRO A 117 -7.35 -8.95 -10.40
C PRO A 117 -7.98 -9.43 -11.70
N MET A 118 -8.07 -8.61 -12.76
CA MET A 118 -8.58 -9.06 -14.06
C MET A 118 -7.68 -10.12 -14.72
N LEU A 119 -6.36 -9.92 -14.70
CA LEU A 119 -5.40 -10.90 -15.20
C LEU A 119 -5.45 -12.19 -14.38
N LEU A 120 -5.49 -12.10 -13.05
CA LEU A 120 -5.50 -13.26 -12.17
C LEU A 120 -6.75 -14.12 -12.34
N ARG A 121 -7.90 -13.53 -12.67
CA ARG A 121 -9.14 -14.30 -12.88
C ARG A 121 -9.12 -15.18 -14.12
N THR A 122 -8.19 -14.95 -15.04
CA THR A 122 -7.93 -15.85 -16.17
C THR A 122 -7.21 -17.13 -15.75
N VAL A 123 -6.55 -17.12 -14.58
CA VAL A 123 -5.81 -18.25 -14.01
C VAL A 123 -6.71 -19.04 -13.06
N ALA A 124 -6.85 -20.35 -13.27
CA ALA A 124 -7.75 -21.19 -12.48
C ALA A 124 -7.50 -21.11 -10.96
N ALA A 125 -6.23 -21.12 -10.54
CA ALA A 125 -5.84 -21.07 -9.12
C ALA A 125 -6.18 -19.75 -8.40
N ALA A 126 -6.40 -18.66 -9.15
CA ALA A 126 -6.68 -17.33 -8.60
C ALA A 126 -8.05 -16.76 -9.07
N ARG A 127 -8.91 -17.60 -9.68
CA ARG A 127 -10.19 -17.19 -10.28
C ARG A 127 -11.15 -16.49 -9.30
N HIS A 128 -11.02 -16.79 -8.02
CA HIS A 128 -11.86 -16.27 -6.95
C HIS A 128 -11.34 -14.99 -6.31
N ILE A 129 -10.25 -14.41 -6.82
CA ILE A 129 -9.77 -13.12 -6.34
C ILE A 129 -10.85 -12.03 -6.54
N PRO A 130 -11.13 -11.19 -5.53
CA PRO A 130 -12.05 -10.07 -5.68
C PRO A 130 -11.50 -9.05 -6.69
N VAL A 131 -12.43 -8.33 -7.34
CA VAL A 131 -12.07 -7.15 -8.14
C VAL A 131 -11.91 -5.99 -7.19
N SER A 132 -10.67 -5.56 -6.97
CA SER A 132 -10.36 -4.55 -5.96
C SER A 132 -9.36 -3.52 -6.50
N VAL A 133 -9.38 -2.32 -5.94
CA VAL A 133 -8.54 -1.19 -6.33
C VAL A 133 -8.21 -0.34 -5.11
N GLU A 134 -7.02 0.26 -5.08
CA GLU A 134 -6.75 1.38 -4.18
C GLU A 134 -7.04 2.66 -4.97
N TRP A 135 -8.13 3.33 -4.63
CA TRP A 135 -8.56 4.54 -5.32
C TRP A 135 -7.92 5.77 -4.67
N SER A 136 -7.22 6.56 -5.48
CA SER A 136 -6.67 7.86 -5.10
C SER A 136 -7.77 8.92 -5.16
N VAL A 137 -8.11 9.48 -4.01
CA VAL A 137 -9.21 10.43 -3.83
C VAL A 137 -8.67 11.82 -3.48
N PRO A 138 -8.52 12.72 -4.46
CA PRO A 138 -8.23 14.13 -4.19
C PRO A 138 -9.29 14.76 -3.28
N PHE A 139 -8.84 15.53 -2.28
CA PHE A 139 -9.69 16.16 -1.29
C PHE A 139 -9.09 17.48 -0.79
N GLY A 140 -9.84 18.59 -0.92
CA GLY A 140 -9.42 19.91 -0.43
C GLY A 140 -8.25 20.55 -1.18
N ASP A 141 -8.07 20.22 -2.46
CA ASP A 141 -7.07 20.72 -3.43
C ASP A 141 -5.60 20.39 -3.14
N ASP A 142 -5.27 19.97 -1.91
CA ASP A 142 -3.89 19.81 -1.45
C ASP A 142 -3.60 18.43 -0.86
N GLN A 143 -4.57 17.53 -0.85
CA GLN A 143 -4.44 16.18 -0.33
C GLN A 143 -5.09 15.16 -1.27
N SER A 144 -4.55 13.95 -1.27
CA SER A 144 -5.26 12.75 -1.74
C SER A 144 -5.29 11.75 -0.61
N PHE A 145 -6.44 11.14 -0.37
CA PHE A 145 -6.58 9.98 0.50
C PHE A 145 -6.68 8.73 -0.35
N HIS A 146 -6.32 7.58 0.21
CA HIS A 146 -6.51 6.32 -0.49
C HIS A 146 -7.60 5.49 0.15
N LEU A 147 -8.49 4.97 -0.70
CA LEU A 147 -9.58 4.09 -0.28
C LEU A 147 -9.41 2.73 -0.93
N GLY A 148 -9.34 1.68 -0.11
CA GLY A 148 -9.46 0.30 -0.57
C GLY A 148 -10.90 0.01 -0.95
N ILE A 149 -11.19 -0.09 -2.24
CA ILE A 149 -12.49 -0.52 -2.74
C ILE A 149 -12.38 -1.99 -3.13
N HIS A 150 -12.92 -2.86 -2.30
CA HIS A 150 -12.79 -4.30 -2.46
C HIS A 150 -14.07 -4.95 -2.98
N ASN A 151 -13.90 -5.96 -3.83
CA ASN A 151 -14.97 -6.82 -4.32
C ASN A 151 -16.05 -6.10 -5.14
N LEU A 152 -15.62 -5.20 -6.03
CA LEU A 152 -16.47 -4.60 -7.05
C LEU A 152 -17.16 -5.70 -7.88
N PRO A 153 -18.43 -5.49 -8.29
CA PRO A 153 -19.10 -6.44 -9.17
C PRO A 153 -18.32 -6.59 -10.49
N SER A 154 -18.05 -7.83 -10.88
CA SER A 154 -17.20 -8.12 -12.04
C SER A 154 -17.73 -7.51 -13.34
N GLU A 155 -19.05 -7.50 -13.51
CA GLU A 155 -19.71 -6.98 -14.71
C GLU A 155 -19.58 -5.45 -14.83
N THR A 156 -19.57 -4.73 -13.70
CA THR A 156 -19.55 -3.26 -13.68
C THR A 156 -18.22 -2.68 -13.23
N GLY A 157 -17.21 -3.50 -12.92
CA GLY A 157 -15.91 -3.05 -12.42
C GLY A 157 -15.22 -2.04 -13.36
N ALA A 158 -15.25 -2.29 -14.67
CA ALA A 158 -14.71 -1.35 -15.65
C ALA A 158 -15.48 -0.02 -15.72
N ALA A 159 -16.79 -0.04 -15.46
CA ALA A 159 -17.59 1.18 -15.39
C ALA A 159 -17.26 1.99 -14.13
N TRP A 160 -17.06 1.32 -13.00
CA TRP A 160 -16.59 1.96 -11.76
C TRP A 160 -15.23 2.61 -11.93
N MET A 161 -14.30 1.98 -12.63
CA MET A 161 -13.00 2.59 -12.90
C MET A 161 -13.10 3.89 -13.69
N LYS A 162 -14.02 3.98 -14.66
CA LYS A 162 -14.28 5.23 -15.38
C LYS A 162 -14.84 6.31 -14.45
N VAL A 163 -15.76 5.94 -13.55
CA VAL A 163 -16.30 6.86 -12.54
C VAL A 163 -15.19 7.41 -11.63
N PHE A 164 -14.24 6.57 -11.23
CA PHE A 164 -13.10 6.98 -10.41
C PHE A 164 -12.14 7.89 -11.19
N GLU A 165 -11.82 7.54 -12.43
CA GLU A 165 -10.98 8.35 -13.33
C GLU A 165 -11.59 9.74 -13.59
N GLU A 166 -12.89 9.80 -13.91
CA GLU A 166 -13.63 11.05 -14.13
C GLU A 166 -13.63 11.93 -12.87
N PHE A 167 -13.80 11.33 -11.69
CA PHE A 167 -13.71 12.04 -10.42
C PHE A 167 -12.30 12.57 -10.19
N THR A 168 -11.26 11.74 -10.34
CA THR A 168 -9.88 12.15 -10.07
C THR A 168 -9.43 13.26 -11.03
N ALA A 169 -9.93 13.27 -12.26
CA ALA A 169 -9.69 14.35 -13.22
C ALA A 169 -10.41 15.66 -12.86
N GLN A 170 -11.59 15.58 -12.23
CA GLN A 170 -12.41 16.74 -11.86
C GLN A 170 -13.01 16.54 -10.46
N PRO A 171 -12.20 16.68 -9.40
CA PRO A 171 -12.63 16.34 -8.05
C PRO A 171 -13.69 17.33 -7.56
N SER A 172 -14.73 16.78 -6.93
CA SER A 172 -15.80 17.55 -6.29
C SER A 172 -16.26 16.83 -5.04
N GLU A 173 -16.23 17.49 -3.90
CA GLU A 173 -16.59 16.86 -2.63
C GLU A 173 -18.03 16.33 -2.62
N ALA A 174 -18.97 16.99 -3.33
CA ALA A 174 -20.34 16.50 -3.47
C ALA A 174 -20.38 15.21 -4.31
N ARG A 175 -19.63 15.19 -5.42
CA ARG A 175 -19.53 14.01 -6.29
C ARG A 175 -18.88 12.83 -5.57
N LEU A 176 -17.88 13.09 -4.73
CA LEU A 176 -17.25 12.07 -3.89
C LEU A 176 -18.29 11.41 -2.97
N THR A 177 -19.10 12.21 -2.27
CA THR A 177 -20.16 11.69 -1.39
C THR A 177 -21.16 10.83 -2.16
N GLU A 178 -21.55 11.21 -3.38
CA GLU A 178 -22.42 10.40 -4.23
C GLU A 178 -21.81 9.06 -4.63
N ILE A 179 -20.53 9.07 -5.04
CA ILE A 179 -19.80 7.86 -5.42
C ILE A 179 -19.71 6.91 -4.23
N LEU A 180 -19.33 7.41 -3.06
CA LEU A 180 -19.21 6.60 -1.84
C LEU A 180 -20.55 6.05 -1.37
N ALA A 181 -21.64 6.83 -1.46
CA ALA A 181 -22.98 6.35 -1.17
C ALA A 181 -23.42 5.22 -2.12
N ALA A 182 -23.10 5.36 -3.42
CA ALA A 182 -23.43 4.36 -4.42
C ALA A 182 -22.59 3.07 -4.26
N LEU A 183 -21.33 3.17 -3.86
CA LEU A 183 -20.49 2.02 -3.52
C LEU A 183 -20.98 1.32 -2.25
N ASP A 184 -21.31 2.07 -1.20
CA ASP A 184 -21.88 1.53 0.05
C ASP A 184 -23.20 0.78 -0.21
N ALA A 185 -24.05 1.30 -1.10
CA ALA A 185 -25.29 0.64 -1.49
C ALA A 185 -25.08 -0.74 -2.17
N LEU A 186 -23.88 -1.08 -2.64
CA LEU A 186 -23.56 -2.40 -3.17
C LEU A 186 -23.26 -3.36 -1.99
N PRO A 187 -24.09 -4.40 -1.75
CA PRO A 187 -24.04 -5.16 -0.49
C PRO A 187 -22.74 -5.96 -0.29
N ASN A 188 -22.06 -6.30 -1.39
CA ASN A 188 -20.87 -7.13 -1.39
C ASN A 188 -19.57 -6.34 -1.57
N VAL A 189 -19.64 -5.00 -1.62
CA VAL A 189 -18.46 -4.12 -1.70
C VAL A 189 -18.00 -3.76 -0.29
N LEU A 190 -16.68 -3.75 -0.07
CA LEU A 190 -16.07 -3.27 1.16
C LEU A 190 -15.24 -2.03 0.88
N ILE A 191 -15.48 -0.94 1.62
CA ILE A 191 -14.79 0.33 1.51
C ILE A 191 -13.95 0.50 2.77
N VAL A 192 -12.63 0.47 2.60
CA VAL A 192 -11.64 0.63 3.67
C VAL A 192 -10.94 1.97 3.48
N PHE A 193 -10.80 2.73 4.56
CA PHE A 193 -9.91 3.89 4.54
C PHE A 193 -8.48 3.40 4.78
N ASN A 194 -7.67 3.37 3.71
CA ASN A 194 -6.29 2.92 3.77
C ASN A 194 -5.42 3.98 4.45
N HIS A 195 -4.48 3.52 5.29
CA HIS A 195 -3.44 4.28 6.01
C HIS A 195 -3.83 5.76 6.29
N PRO A 196 -4.96 6.02 6.99
CA PRO A 196 -5.63 7.32 6.97
C PRO A 196 -4.80 8.48 7.54
N MET A 197 -3.72 8.18 8.25
CA MET A 197 -2.80 9.14 8.87
C MET A 197 -1.61 9.49 7.97
N TRP A 198 -1.51 8.91 6.77
CA TRP A 198 -0.41 9.16 5.86
C TRP A 198 -0.59 10.50 5.13
N ASP A 199 0.25 11.47 5.51
CA ASP A 199 0.40 12.74 4.81
C ASP A 199 1.30 12.58 3.56
N LEU A 200 0.80 11.92 2.52
CA LEU A 200 1.52 11.69 1.25
C LEU A 200 2.05 12.99 0.64
N TYR A 201 1.25 14.06 0.64
CA TYR A 201 1.63 15.34 0.05
C TYR A 201 2.48 16.22 0.97
N MET A 202 2.72 15.79 2.21
CA MET A 202 3.49 16.52 3.22
C MET A 202 2.96 17.94 3.43
N ILE A 203 1.63 18.08 3.50
CA ILE A 203 0.98 19.36 3.74
C ILE A 203 1.09 19.82 5.20
N GLY A 204 1.64 18.97 6.06
CA GLY A 204 1.86 19.19 7.47
C GLY A 204 0.77 18.53 8.31
N GLU A 205 1.18 17.92 9.43
CA GLU A 205 0.34 17.11 10.31
C GLU A 205 -0.97 17.80 10.70
N ALA A 206 -0.92 19.07 11.13
CA ALA A 206 -2.11 19.80 11.57
C ALA A 206 -3.13 19.99 10.42
N LYS A 207 -2.64 20.25 9.21
CA LYS A 207 -3.47 20.46 8.03
C LYS A 207 -4.01 19.14 7.48
N HIS A 208 -3.17 18.09 7.44
CA HIS A 208 -3.61 16.74 7.13
C HIS A 208 -4.73 16.29 8.07
N LYS A 209 -4.55 16.50 9.39
CA LYS A 209 -5.59 16.18 10.37
C LYS A 209 -6.89 16.94 10.11
N GLN A 210 -6.83 18.23 9.76
CA GLN A 210 -8.01 19.01 9.39
C GLN A 210 -8.72 18.43 8.16
N ARG A 211 -7.96 18.01 7.13
CA ARG A 211 -8.50 17.36 5.93
C ARG A 211 -9.16 16.02 6.27
N LEU A 212 -8.52 15.21 7.10
CA LEU A 212 -9.03 13.92 7.54
C LEU A 212 -10.34 14.07 8.33
N ASP A 213 -10.37 14.99 9.31
CA ASP A 213 -11.58 15.26 10.10
C ASP A 213 -12.72 15.75 9.20
N ALA A 214 -12.44 16.62 8.22
CA ALA A 214 -13.44 17.11 7.26
C ALA A 214 -13.96 16.00 6.34
N PHE A 215 -13.07 15.13 5.82
CA PHE A 215 -13.45 13.96 5.02
C PHE A 215 -14.38 13.05 5.83
N MET A 216 -14.00 12.71 7.05
CA MET A 216 -14.76 11.78 7.89
C MET A 216 -16.10 12.35 8.34
N ALA A 217 -16.17 13.64 8.65
CA ALA A 217 -17.43 14.30 8.96
C ALA A 217 -18.44 14.23 7.79
N ARG A 218 -17.97 14.28 6.55
CA ARG A 218 -18.82 14.27 5.34
C ARG A 218 -19.12 12.85 4.84
N ASN A 219 -18.11 11.98 4.83
CA ASN A 219 -18.12 10.70 4.12
C ASN A 219 -17.95 9.48 5.05
N GLY A 220 -17.62 9.68 6.34
CA GLY A 220 -17.27 8.60 7.26
C GLY A 220 -18.35 7.53 7.43
N ARG A 221 -19.63 7.89 7.26
CA ARG A 221 -20.76 6.95 7.30
C ARG A 221 -20.73 5.87 6.21
N PHE A 222 -19.98 6.08 5.13
CA PHE A 222 -19.83 5.13 4.02
C PHE A 222 -18.57 4.28 4.16
N MET A 223 -17.69 4.59 5.14
CA MET A 223 -16.49 3.81 5.38
C MET A 223 -16.83 2.62 6.28
N HIS A 224 -16.43 1.40 5.88
CA HIS A 224 -16.73 0.19 6.66
C HIS A 224 -15.66 -0.14 7.70
N ALA A 225 -14.40 0.24 7.44
CA ALA A 225 -13.29 0.03 8.37
C ALA A 225 -12.15 1.02 8.12
N LEU A 226 -11.29 1.17 9.13
CA LEU A 226 -10.01 1.89 9.05
C LEU A 226 -8.86 0.88 9.04
N GLU A 227 -7.90 1.07 8.16
CA GLU A 227 -6.76 0.18 8.02
C GLU A 227 -5.75 0.34 9.16
N LEU A 228 -5.40 -0.77 9.81
CA LEU A 228 -4.12 -0.93 10.47
C LEU A 228 -3.12 -1.43 9.43
N ASN A 229 -2.12 -0.61 9.13
CA ASN A 229 -1.28 -0.82 7.97
C ASN A 229 0.00 -1.58 8.30
N GLY A 230 0.31 -2.63 7.53
CA GLY A 230 1.46 -3.49 7.72
C GLY A 230 2.80 -2.81 7.41
N LEU A 231 2.87 -1.84 6.50
CA LEU A 231 4.08 -1.10 6.16
C LEU A 231 4.35 0.08 7.11
N ARG A 232 3.30 0.67 7.70
CA ARG A 232 3.41 1.84 8.58
C ARG A 232 3.98 1.48 9.96
N GLY A 233 4.37 2.52 10.70
CA GLY A 233 4.96 2.41 12.04
C GLY A 233 3.91 2.23 13.15
N TRP A 234 4.38 1.92 14.36
CA TRP A 234 3.52 1.72 15.53
C TRP A 234 2.75 2.97 15.93
N GLU A 235 3.41 4.14 15.95
CA GLU A 235 2.78 5.40 16.33
C GLU A 235 1.60 5.76 15.43
N GLU A 236 1.76 5.55 14.12
CA GLU A 236 0.71 5.80 13.15
C GLU A 236 -0.48 4.86 13.34
N ASN A 237 -0.23 3.55 13.45
CA ASN A 237 -1.28 2.58 13.72
C ASN A 237 -1.98 2.81 15.09
N ARG A 238 -1.26 3.34 16.10
CA ARG A 238 -1.88 3.77 17.36
C ARG A 238 -2.80 4.97 17.15
N ALA A 239 -2.40 5.94 16.31
CA ALA A 239 -3.26 7.07 15.95
C ALA A 239 -4.53 6.60 15.20
N VAL A 240 -4.41 5.65 14.27
CA VAL A 240 -5.57 5.03 13.60
C VAL A 240 -6.47 4.33 14.61
N LYS A 241 -5.91 3.53 15.52
CA LYS A 241 -6.68 2.86 16.58
C LYS A 241 -7.47 3.87 17.43
N ARG A 242 -6.84 4.98 17.85
CA ARG A 242 -7.53 6.04 18.62
C ARG A 242 -8.62 6.71 17.81
N MET A 243 -8.42 6.89 16.50
CA MET A 243 -9.45 7.40 15.60
C MET A 243 -10.65 6.45 15.50
N ALA A 244 -10.38 5.16 15.28
CA ALA A 244 -11.41 4.12 15.24
C ALA A 244 -12.24 4.09 16.53
N GLN A 245 -11.59 4.22 17.70
CA GLN A 245 -12.28 4.32 19.00
C GLN A 245 -13.18 5.56 19.09
N ARG A 246 -12.70 6.74 18.65
CA ARG A 246 -13.48 7.98 18.70
C ARG A 246 -14.68 7.96 17.74
N MET A 247 -14.57 7.25 16.64
CA MET A 247 -15.57 7.21 15.57
C MET A 247 -16.42 5.92 15.57
N ASP A 248 -16.22 5.03 16.55
CA ASP A 248 -16.84 3.70 16.63
C ASP A 248 -16.69 2.87 15.34
N MET A 249 -15.52 2.91 14.73
CA MET A 249 -15.22 2.20 13.49
C MET A 249 -14.47 0.88 13.73
N LEU A 250 -14.63 -0.06 12.81
CA LEU A 250 -13.81 -1.27 12.78
C LEU A 250 -12.39 -0.96 12.35
N LEU A 251 -11.44 -1.69 12.92
CA LEU A 251 -10.08 -1.77 12.43
C LEU A 251 -9.96 -3.02 11.55
N ILE A 252 -9.28 -2.92 10.42
CA ILE A 252 -9.06 -4.02 9.49
C ILE A 252 -7.58 -4.07 9.12
N SER A 253 -7.07 -5.25 8.72
CA SER A 253 -5.70 -5.36 8.23
C SER A 253 -5.57 -4.76 6.84
N GLY A 254 -4.35 -4.40 6.49
CA GLY A 254 -3.95 -4.15 5.12
C GLY A 254 -2.46 -3.81 5.09
N GLY A 255 -1.74 -4.30 4.08
CA GLY A 255 -0.29 -4.39 4.17
C GLY A 255 0.50 -3.38 3.37
N ASP A 256 -0.15 -2.59 2.50
CA ASP A 256 0.46 -1.58 1.62
C ASP A 256 1.79 -2.06 1.02
N ARG A 257 1.81 -3.36 0.67
CA ARG A 257 3.05 -4.04 0.33
C ARG A 257 3.44 -3.69 -1.08
N HIS A 258 4.67 -3.23 -1.21
CA HIS A 258 5.31 -2.93 -2.48
C HIS A 258 6.50 -3.86 -2.78
N GLY A 259 7.20 -4.36 -1.76
CA GLY A 259 8.38 -5.24 -1.90
C GLY A 259 8.07 -6.74 -1.97
N LEU A 260 9.05 -7.57 -1.63
CA LEU A 260 8.96 -9.05 -1.65
C LEU A 260 8.62 -9.68 -0.30
N GLU A 261 8.57 -8.90 0.78
CA GLU A 261 8.06 -9.36 2.08
C GLU A 261 6.52 -9.39 2.05
N PRO A 262 5.83 -10.47 2.44
CA PRO A 262 4.37 -10.51 2.46
C PRO A 262 3.79 -9.53 3.49
N ASN A 263 2.51 -9.19 3.36
CA ASN A 263 1.81 -8.30 4.28
C ASN A 263 2.11 -8.60 5.75
N ALA A 264 2.50 -7.57 6.51
CA ALA A 264 2.91 -7.71 7.90
C ALA A 264 1.72 -7.82 8.88
N ASN A 265 0.49 -7.77 8.37
CA ASN A 265 -0.72 -8.14 9.08
C ASN A 265 -1.73 -8.76 8.10
N ILE A 266 -2.65 -9.56 8.66
CA ILE A 266 -3.76 -10.17 7.94
C ILE A 266 -5.01 -10.14 8.83
N ASN A 267 -6.18 -10.40 8.25
CA ASN A 267 -7.40 -10.66 9.01
C ASN A 267 -7.60 -12.16 9.22
N LEU A 268 -7.99 -12.56 10.43
CA LEU A 268 -8.46 -13.90 10.75
C LEU A 268 -9.99 -13.95 10.64
N SER A 269 -10.51 -14.94 9.91
CA SER A 269 -11.91 -15.04 9.53
C SER A 269 -12.35 -16.51 9.42
N ASN A 270 -13.66 -16.76 9.40
CA ASN A 270 -14.24 -18.06 9.04
C ASN A 270 -14.98 -18.02 7.69
N ALA A 271 -14.91 -16.89 6.98
CA ALA A 271 -15.46 -16.71 5.66
C ALA A 271 -14.92 -17.75 4.68
N THR A 272 -15.79 -18.28 3.82
CA THR A 272 -15.41 -19.23 2.77
C THR A 272 -15.23 -18.57 1.41
N SER A 273 -15.64 -17.31 1.29
CA SER A 273 -15.49 -16.46 0.13
C SER A 273 -15.22 -15.02 0.55
N PHE A 274 -14.74 -14.19 -0.38
CA PHE A 274 -14.55 -12.76 -0.08
C PHE A 274 -15.89 -12.06 0.21
N THR A 275 -16.99 -12.48 -0.42
CA THR A 275 -18.33 -11.97 -0.10
C THR A 275 -18.74 -12.27 1.34
N ASP A 276 -18.47 -13.48 1.84
CA ASP A 276 -18.74 -13.81 3.25
C ASP A 276 -17.88 -12.95 4.18
N PHE A 277 -16.63 -12.68 3.80
CA PHE A 277 -15.75 -11.80 4.57
C PHE A 277 -16.28 -10.35 4.60
N VAL A 278 -16.77 -9.83 3.48
CA VAL A 278 -17.47 -8.53 3.46
C VAL A 278 -18.67 -8.55 4.41
N HIS A 279 -19.41 -9.65 4.47
CA HIS A 279 -20.56 -9.78 5.36
C HIS A 279 -20.16 -9.77 6.85
N GLU A 280 -19.13 -10.55 7.22
CA GLU A 280 -18.56 -10.56 8.57
C GLU A 280 -18.15 -9.14 9.01
N VAL A 281 -17.47 -8.39 8.13
CA VAL A 281 -17.02 -7.03 8.45
C VAL A 281 -18.19 -6.05 8.54
N ARG A 282 -19.01 -5.95 7.49
CA ARG A 282 -20.02 -4.88 7.38
C ARG A 282 -21.23 -5.08 8.28
N TYR A 283 -21.75 -6.30 8.33
CA TYR A 283 -23.06 -6.55 8.94
C TYR A 283 -22.95 -7.25 10.29
N GLU A 284 -21.91 -8.05 10.51
CA GLU A 284 -21.66 -8.68 11.82
C GLU A 284 -20.72 -7.87 12.71
N GLY A 285 -20.06 -6.85 12.18
CA GLY A 285 -19.14 -6.00 12.94
C GLY A 285 -17.87 -6.72 13.39
N ARG A 286 -17.44 -7.73 12.63
CA ARG A 286 -16.34 -8.63 12.99
C ARG A 286 -15.05 -8.27 12.26
N SER A 287 -13.98 -8.12 13.02
CA SER A 287 -12.63 -8.02 12.49
C SER A 287 -11.63 -8.48 13.53
N HIS A 288 -10.80 -9.45 13.16
CA HIS A 288 -9.63 -9.84 13.94
C HIS A 288 -8.38 -9.62 13.12
N VAL A 289 -7.59 -8.59 13.47
CA VAL A 289 -6.30 -8.31 12.84
C VAL A 289 -5.21 -9.10 13.54
N LEU A 290 -4.45 -9.90 12.80
CA LEU A 290 -3.26 -10.59 13.27
C LEU A 290 -2.03 -9.93 12.68
N PHE A 291 -1.17 -9.37 13.53
CA PHE A 291 0.15 -8.91 13.12
C PHE A 291 1.12 -10.09 13.02
N MET A 292 1.85 -10.14 11.91
CA MET A 292 2.80 -11.18 11.58
C MET A 292 4.20 -10.85 12.14
N PRO A 293 5.05 -11.84 12.44
CA PRO A 293 6.33 -11.61 13.14
C PRO A 293 7.23 -10.56 12.49
N GLN A 294 7.19 -10.41 11.16
CA GLN A 294 7.95 -9.36 10.47
C GLN A 294 7.60 -7.95 10.96
N TYR A 295 6.36 -7.68 11.38
CA TYR A 295 5.97 -6.35 11.88
C TYR A 295 6.70 -5.95 13.18
N ALA A 296 7.20 -6.93 13.93
CA ALA A 296 8.01 -6.69 15.12
C ALA A 296 9.43 -6.21 14.80
N GLU A 297 9.86 -6.28 13.54
CA GLU A 297 11.13 -5.71 13.11
C GLU A 297 11.07 -4.18 13.07
N PRO A 298 12.21 -3.49 13.30
CA PRO A 298 12.26 -2.04 13.26
C PRO A 298 11.67 -1.46 11.97
N TRP A 299 10.78 -0.49 12.12
CA TRP A 299 10.08 0.10 10.98
C TRP A 299 11.04 0.63 9.90
N LYS A 300 12.09 1.35 10.29
CA LYS A 300 13.14 1.84 9.37
C LYS A 300 13.85 0.71 8.61
N HIS A 301 14.05 -0.44 9.25
CA HIS A 301 14.62 -1.62 8.60
C HIS A 301 13.66 -2.22 7.57
N ARG A 302 12.36 -2.28 7.87
CA ARG A 302 11.33 -2.75 6.93
C ARG A 302 11.19 -1.82 5.72
N LEU A 303 11.21 -0.50 5.95
CA LEU A 303 11.24 0.48 4.86
C LEU A 303 12.49 0.34 3.98
N LEU A 304 13.67 0.13 4.58
CA LEU A 304 14.89 -0.14 3.83
C LEU A 304 14.77 -1.42 3.01
N ALA A 305 14.23 -2.51 3.57
CA ALA A 305 14.01 -3.76 2.86
C ALA A 305 13.08 -3.58 1.65
N SER A 306 11.95 -2.88 1.82
CA SER A 306 11.03 -2.53 0.73
C SER A 306 11.71 -1.68 -0.34
N THR A 307 12.47 -0.66 0.07
CA THR A 307 13.24 0.20 -0.86
C THR A 307 14.27 -0.59 -1.66
N LEU A 308 14.97 -1.52 -0.98
CA LEU A 308 15.94 -2.41 -1.63
C LEU A 308 15.28 -3.28 -2.68
N ASP A 309 14.07 -3.77 -2.41
CA ASP A 309 13.33 -4.57 -3.38
C ASP A 309 12.94 -3.78 -4.63
N SER A 310 12.59 -2.50 -4.50
CA SER A 310 12.32 -1.63 -5.65
C SER A 310 13.55 -1.46 -6.55
N ILE A 311 14.76 -1.41 -5.97
CA ILE A 311 16.01 -1.12 -6.69
C ILE A 311 16.87 -2.36 -7.01
N ARG A 312 16.48 -3.56 -6.60
CA ARG A 312 17.22 -4.82 -6.87
C ARG A 312 17.00 -5.31 -8.29
N ASP A 313 17.92 -6.16 -8.74
CA ASP A 313 17.75 -6.88 -10.00
C ASP A 313 17.26 -8.31 -9.71
N TYR A 314 16.27 -8.77 -10.47
CA TYR A 314 15.63 -10.08 -10.33
C TYR A 314 15.76 -10.87 -11.63
N ALA A 315 16.79 -11.71 -11.73
CA ALA A 315 17.06 -12.48 -12.94
C ALA A 315 15.91 -13.44 -13.32
N ASP A 316 15.18 -13.94 -12.33
CA ASP A 316 14.08 -14.89 -12.53
C ASP A 316 12.75 -14.20 -12.90
N PHE A 317 12.72 -12.86 -12.97
CA PHE A 317 11.51 -12.12 -13.32
C PHE A 317 11.35 -12.02 -14.84
N PRO A 318 10.11 -11.76 -15.33
CA PRO A 318 9.87 -11.59 -16.76
C PRO A 318 10.77 -10.52 -17.39
N GLN A 319 11.14 -10.72 -18.64
CA GLN A 319 11.92 -9.75 -19.42
C GLN A 319 11.21 -8.38 -19.41
N GLY A 320 11.99 -7.31 -19.19
CA GLY A 320 11.46 -5.95 -19.05
C GLY A 320 10.96 -5.61 -17.64
N SER A 321 11.21 -6.48 -16.65
CA SER A 321 10.94 -6.20 -15.23
C SER A 321 12.07 -6.67 -14.30
N GLN A 322 13.22 -7.04 -14.86
CA GLN A 322 14.33 -7.65 -14.13
C GLN A 322 15.13 -6.58 -13.41
N ARG A 323 15.49 -5.51 -14.12
CA ARG A 323 16.27 -4.41 -13.56
C ARG A 323 15.39 -3.30 -13.01
N TRP A 324 15.93 -2.54 -12.05
CA TRP A 324 15.23 -1.38 -11.50
C TRP A 324 14.86 -0.34 -12.57
N ASP A 325 15.73 -0.10 -13.55
CA ASP A 325 15.52 0.89 -14.60
C ASP A 325 14.56 0.43 -15.71
N GLU A 326 14.17 -0.85 -15.70
CA GLU A 326 13.07 -1.38 -16.51
C GLU A 326 11.71 -1.19 -15.82
N ARG A 327 11.71 -0.95 -14.50
CA ARG A 327 10.52 -0.73 -13.67
C ARG A 327 10.29 0.74 -13.29
N VAL A 328 11.15 1.64 -13.75
CA VAL A 328 11.00 3.09 -13.60
C VAL A 328 10.65 3.66 -14.96
N PHE A 329 9.62 4.51 -15.01
CA PHE A 329 9.08 5.07 -16.25
C PHE A 329 9.20 6.59 -16.25
N HIS A 330 9.65 7.16 -17.36
CA HIS A 330 9.82 8.61 -17.57
C HIS A 330 9.44 8.97 -19.03
N PRO A 331 8.85 10.16 -19.28
CA PRO A 331 8.42 10.53 -20.63
C PRO A 331 9.61 10.83 -21.54
N ASP A 332 9.60 10.28 -22.76
CA ASP A 332 10.58 10.64 -23.78
C ASP A 332 10.41 12.10 -24.25
N ALA A 333 11.25 12.53 -25.19
CA ALA A 333 11.23 13.89 -25.72
C ALA A 333 9.89 14.25 -26.39
N ASP A 334 9.13 13.26 -26.87
CA ASP A 334 7.82 13.41 -27.50
C ASP A 334 6.67 13.29 -26.46
N GLY A 335 7.01 13.06 -25.18
CA GLY A 335 6.05 12.91 -24.09
C GLY A 335 5.50 11.49 -23.92
N ASN A 336 5.99 10.50 -24.68
CA ASN A 336 5.51 9.13 -24.54
C ASN A 336 6.17 8.43 -23.35
N MET A 337 5.39 7.65 -22.61
CA MET A 337 5.93 6.92 -21.47
C MET A 337 6.83 5.76 -21.89
N ARG A 338 8.07 5.75 -21.39
CA ARG A 338 9.07 4.71 -21.65
C ARG A 338 9.72 4.22 -20.36
N PRO A 339 10.15 2.95 -20.28
CA PRO A 339 11.03 2.52 -19.21
C PRO A 339 12.36 3.28 -19.30
N ALA A 340 12.93 3.67 -18.16
CA ALA A 340 14.14 4.46 -18.08
C ALA A 340 15.33 3.78 -18.78
N SER A 341 15.34 2.44 -18.81
CA SER A 341 16.30 1.63 -19.56
C SER A 341 16.40 1.97 -21.05
N GLU A 342 15.31 2.43 -21.68
CA GLU A 342 15.26 2.85 -23.09
C GLU A 342 15.71 4.30 -23.29
N LEU A 343 15.67 5.11 -22.24
CA LEU A 343 15.96 6.55 -22.29
C LEU A 343 17.44 6.86 -22.08
N TRP A 344 18.23 5.89 -21.62
CA TRP A 344 19.65 6.09 -21.37
C TRP A 344 20.42 6.29 -22.69
N PRO A 345 21.11 7.43 -22.89
CA PRO A 345 21.81 7.72 -24.16
C PRO A 345 22.91 6.71 -24.55
N LYS A 346 23.42 5.96 -23.57
CA LYS A 346 24.44 4.91 -23.75
C LYS A 346 23.91 3.50 -23.45
N GLY A 347 22.59 3.33 -23.39
CA GLY A 347 21.92 2.08 -23.02
C GLY A 347 22.12 1.65 -21.56
N LYS A 348 22.66 2.53 -20.71
CA LYS A 348 22.89 2.29 -19.27
C LYS A 348 22.73 3.57 -18.47
N ALA A 349 22.21 3.44 -17.25
CA ALA A 349 22.10 4.53 -16.30
C ALA A 349 23.44 5.27 -16.11
N PRO A 350 23.46 6.58 -15.86
CA PRO A 350 24.70 7.31 -15.58
C PRO A 350 25.46 6.77 -14.36
N VAL A 351 26.79 6.82 -14.38
CA VAL A 351 27.65 6.24 -13.33
C VAL A 351 27.33 6.77 -11.92
N TYR A 352 26.97 8.05 -11.79
CA TYR A 352 26.60 8.60 -10.48
C TYR A 352 25.30 7.99 -9.95
N LEU A 353 24.32 7.69 -10.82
CA LEU A 353 23.07 7.06 -10.42
C LEU A 353 23.30 5.61 -10.06
N GLN A 354 24.12 4.90 -10.85
CA GLN A 354 24.59 3.55 -10.49
C GLN A 354 25.28 3.55 -9.12
N ALA A 355 26.17 4.52 -8.85
CA ALA A 355 26.86 4.61 -7.57
C ALA A 355 25.91 4.83 -6.39
N VAL A 356 24.86 5.65 -6.56
CA VAL A 356 23.83 5.85 -5.53
C VAL A 356 23.03 4.55 -5.30
N ILE A 357 22.57 3.91 -6.37
CA ILE A 357 21.83 2.64 -6.28
C ILE A 357 22.68 1.56 -5.61
N GLU A 358 23.94 1.42 -6.00
CA GLU A 358 24.88 0.47 -5.38
C GLU A 358 25.16 0.81 -3.91
N ALA A 359 25.31 2.10 -3.56
CA ALA A 359 25.46 2.51 -2.17
C ALA A 359 24.25 2.11 -1.32
N VAL A 360 23.02 2.29 -1.83
CA VAL A 360 21.80 1.84 -1.13
C VAL A 360 21.75 0.31 -1.06
N ARG A 361 22.08 -0.41 -2.14
CA ARG A 361 22.16 -1.88 -2.17
C ARG A 361 23.15 -2.42 -1.11
N LEU A 362 24.27 -1.74 -0.90
CA LEU A 362 25.25 -2.09 0.13
C LEU A 362 24.68 -1.99 1.56
N LEU A 363 23.75 -1.07 1.84
CA LEU A 363 23.05 -1.02 3.13
C LEU A 363 22.29 -2.33 3.42
N GLY A 364 21.83 -3.01 2.37
CA GLY A 364 21.18 -4.32 2.44
C GLY A 364 22.14 -5.51 2.56
N ALA A 365 23.46 -5.32 2.47
CA ALA A 365 24.43 -6.41 2.58
C ALA A 365 24.44 -6.98 4.00
N LYS A 366 24.53 -8.31 4.13
CA LYS A 366 24.35 -9.07 5.39
C LYS A 366 24.99 -8.47 6.66
N PRO A 367 26.27 -8.05 6.69
CA PRO A 367 26.86 -7.49 7.91
C PRO A 367 26.31 -6.10 8.27
N LEU A 368 26.07 -5.25 7.26
CA LEU A 368 25.57 -3.89 7.46
C LEU A 368 24.08 -3.91 7.81
N ASN A 369 23.29 -4.74 7.13
CA ASN A 369 21.88 -4.90 7.40
C ASN A 369 21.60 -5.37 8.84
N ARG A 370 22.39 -6.34 9.35
CA ARG A 370 22.28 -6.80 10.74
C ARG A 370 22.62 -5.69 11.74
N SER A 371 23.63 -4.88 11.44
CA SER A 371 24.05 -3.77 12.30
C SER A 371 22.99 -2.64 12.33
N LEU A 372 22.43 -2.29 11.17
CA LEU A 372 21.34 -1.31 11.05
C LEU A 372 20.08 -1.77 11.78
N ARG A 373 19.72 -3.06 11.63
CA ARG A 373 18.61 -3.66 12.38
C ARG A 373 18.80 -3.53 13.90
N MET A 374 20.01 -3.73 14.41
CA MET A 374 20.30 -3.53 15.83
C MET A 374 20.27 -2.04 16.22
N ALA A 375 20.85 -1.16 15.41
CA ALA A 375 20.93 0.27 15.68
C ALA A 375 19.55 0.96 15.68
N TRP A 376 18.63 0.48 14.83
CA TRP A 376 17.24 0.95 14.79
C TRP A 376 16.31 0.15 15.70
N SER A 377 16.82 -0.74 16.54
CA SER A 377 15.97 -1.49 17.46
C SER A 377 15.36 -0.55 18.50
N GLU A 378 14.09 -0.22 18.29
CA GLU A 378 13.28 0.56 19.22
C GLU A 378 12.46 -0.42 20.07
N SER A 379 13.14 -1.19 20.92
CA SER A 379 12.53 -2.26 21.75
C SER A 379 11.38 -1.77 22.63
N HIS A 380 11.34 -0.47 22.94
CA HIS A 380 10.24 0.18 23.64
C HIS A 380 8.93 0.23 22.82
N GLU A 381 8.97 0.17 21.49
CA GLU A 381 7.73 0.14 20.70
C GLU A 381 6.98 -1.19 20.83
N LEU A 382 7.70 -2.29 21.06
CA LEU A 382 7.15 -3.65 21.25
C LEU A 382 6.46 -3.84 22.59
N SER A 383 6.83 -3.05 23.61
CA SER A 383 6.20 -3.09 24.94
C SER A 383 4.84 -2.40 24.99
N PHE A 384 4.45 -1.67 23.94
CA PHE A 384 3.14 -1.01 23.83
C PHE A 384 2.43 -1.51 22.57
N ALA A 385 2.07 -2.80 22.57
CA ALA A 385 1.28 -3.34 21.48
C ALA A 385 -0.06 -2.59 21.34
N LEU A 386 -0.61 -2.50 20.12
CA LEU A 386 -1.97 -2.01 19.85
C LEU A 386 -2.97 -2.92 20.59
N GLY A 387 -3.24 -2.64 21.86
CA GLY A 387 -4.01 -3.53 22.74
C GLY A 387 -3.56 -3.55 24.20
N GLU A 388 -2.37 -3.03 24.52
CA GLU A 388 -1.81 -3.04 25.89
C GLU A 388 -1.89 -1.69 26.62
N GLU A 389 -2.55 -0.68 26.04
CA GLU A 389 -2.98 0.49 26.83
C GLU A 389 -4.10 0.00 27.76
N THR A 390 -3.77 -0.03 29.05
CA THR A 390 -4.49 -0.61 30.19
C THR A 390 -5.98 -0.25 30.26
N ALA A 391 -6.71 -1.18 30.88
CA ALA A 391 -8.08 -1.06 31.42
C ALA A 391 -8.45 0.30 32.03
#